data_AF-A0A959EYQ5-F1
#
_entry.id   AF-A0A959EYQ5-F1
#
_cell.length_a   1.000
_cell.length_b   1.000
_cell.length_c   1.000
_cell.angle_alpha   90.00
_cell.angle_beta   90.00
_cell.angle_gamma   90.00
#
_symmetry.space_group_name_H-M   'P 1'
#
loop_
_entity.id
_entity.type
_entity.pdbx_description
1 polymer ?
#
loop_
_entity_poly.entity_id
_entity_poly.type
_entity_poly.pdbx_seq_one_letter_code
_entity_poly.pdbx_strand_id
1 'polypeptide(L)'
;PGDYTTFTEDDVVAIAKVLTGWRDIGFNTIEPGAAIDSIFVPNRHDTSTKQLSHRFDNVQIADAGADEYKNLIDIIFQQDEVARFLARKLYRWFVYYEIDELTELNVIEPLAQVLLDHDFDVKPALAALLQSEHFFDPLNYGVMIKNPVDFLTSLLKPFEVAFPSELAPQYQAWLTVAQVLAPLQMEVYNPPSVAGWKAYYQEPTYYRQWINSVTLPVRMGASDAMTLLGFQIGDFHVEIDVLEFVGTIDNPSDPNAVIEEFAAILFPQPITESQRDYLKGILIPGLPDFEWTVEYGEYIANPTNSVLAAAIELKLRTLLKTMLSMPEFHLS
;
A
#
# COMPACT_ATOMS: atom_id res chain seq x y z
N PRO A 1 -21.20 28.98 -10.82
CA PRO A 1 -21.35 28.16 -9.61
C PRO A 1 -22.11 26.88 -9.96
N GLY A 2 -21.61 25.71 -9.59
CA GLY A 2 -22.23 24.43 -9.98
C GLY A 2 -21.90 23.96 -11.40
N ASP A 3 -20.85 24.47 -12.03
CA ASP A 3 -20.26 23.89 -13.24
C ASP A 3 -18.81 23.51 -12.89
N TYR A 4 -18.55 22.22 -12.83
CA TYR A 4 -17.26 21.63 -12.46
C TYR A 4 -16.50 21.23 -13.73
N THR A 5 -15.33 20.59 -13.58
CA THR A 5 -14.47 20.24 -14.73
C THR A 5 -15.16 19.29 -15.71
N THR A 6 -15.87 18.28 -15.21
CA THR A 6 -16.44 17.17 -16.01
C THR A 6 -17.93 16.94 -15.79
N PHE A 7 -18.57 17.70 -14.91
CA PHE A 7 -20.01 17.60 -14.61
C PHE A 7 -20.50 18.91 -14.00
N THR A 8 -21.81 19.06 -13.85
CA THR A 8 -22.48 20.20 -13.21
C THR A 8 -23.25 19.75 -11.95
N GLU A 9 -23.66 20.69 -11.11
CA GLU A 9 -24.51 20.39 -9.95
C GLU A 9 -25.86 19.79 -10.40
N ASP A 10 -26.39 20.25 -11.54
CA ASP A 10 -27.61 19.69 -12.12
C ASP A 10 -27.40 18.22 -12.52
N ASP A 11 -26.21 17.84 -13.00
CA ASP A 11 -25.86 16.43 -13.24
C ASP A 11 -25.89 15.63 -11.94
N VAL A 12 -25.32 16.14 -10.85
CA VAL A 12 -25.33 15.46 -9.55
C VAL A 12 -26.76 15.20 -9.09
N VAL A 13 -27.64 16.20 -9.19
CA VAL A 13 -29.06 16.09 -8.82
C VAL A 13 -29.79 15.07 -9.72
N ALA A 14 -29.56 15.11 -11.04
CA ALA A 14 -30.17 14.18 -11.98
C ALA A 14 -29.69 12.73 -11.75
N ILE A 15 -28.39 12.53 -11.58
CA ILE A 15 -27.76 11.23 -11.30
C ILE A 15 -28.25 10.66 -9.96
N ALA A 16 -28.39 11.49 -8.92
CA ALA A 16 -28.91 11.04 -7.64
C ALA A 16 -30.33 10.47 -7.74
N LYS A 17 -31.17 11.01 -8.63
CA LYS A 17 -32.52 10.49 -8.88
C LYS A 17 -32.49 9.09 -9.50
N VAL A 18 -31.55 8.82 -10.41
CA VAL A 18 -31.39 7.49 -11.03
C VAL A 18 -31.14 6.40 -9.98
N LEU A 19 -30.43 6.73 -8.90
CA LEU A 19 -30.07 5.77 -7.85
C LEU A 19 -31.16 5.59 -6.78
N THR A 20 -32.26 6.34 -6.83
CA THR A 20 -33.37 6.19 -5.87
C THR A 20 -34.04 4.82 -6.00
N GLY A 21 -34.69 4.36 -4.93
CA GLY A 21 -35.37 3.05 -4.91
C GLY A 21 -34.48 1.88 -4.44
N TRP A 22 -33.16 1.96 -4.61
CA TRP A 22 -32.23 0.95 -4.08
C TRP A 22 -32.07 1.03 -2.56
N ARG A 23 -31.98 -0.13 -1.91
CA ARG A 23 -31.72 -0.28 -0.46
C ARG A 23 -30.80 -1.46 -0.20
N ASP A 24 -29.92 -1.30 0.78
CA ASP A 24 -29.17 -2.42 1.35
C ASP A 24 -30.09 -3.30 2.20
N ILE A 25 -29.81 -4.60 2.20
CA ILE A 25 -30.35 -5.57 3.15
C ILE A 25 -29.20 -6.40 3.71
N GLY A 26 -29.29 -6.76 4.99
CA GLY A 26 -28.28 -7.60 5.64
C GLY A 26 -27.00 -6.87 6.07
N PHE A 27 -26.77 -5.60 5.73
CA PHE A 27 -25.57 -4.87 6.18
C PHE A 27 -25.42 -4.84 7.71
N ASN A 28 -26.54 -4.64 8.42
CA ASN A 28 -26.60 -4.65 9.90
C ASN A 28 -27.02 -6.00 10.49
N THR A 29 -26.95 -7.10 9.72
CA THR A 29 -27.33 -8.42 10.24
C THR A 29 -26.31 -8.90 11.27
N ILE A 30 -26.82 -9.50 12.35
CA ILE A 30 -26.00 -10.21 13.35
C ILE A 30 -26.10 -11.73 13.18
N GLU A 31 -26.92 -12.20 12.23
CA GLU A 31 -27.11 -13.61 11.94
C GLU A 31 -25.95 -14.11 11.06
N PRO A 32 -25.14 -15.07 11.56
CA PRO A 32 -24.06 -15.63 10.77
C PRO A 32 -24.58 -16.27 9.46
N GLY A 33 -23.97 -15.89 8.33
CA GLY A 33 -24.32 -16.42 7.02
C GLY A 33 -25.52 -15.76 6.33
N ALA A 34 -26.15 -14.76 6.95
CA ALA A 34 -27.12 -13.92 6.24
C ALA A 34 -26.42 -13.16 5.11
N ALA A 35 -27.01 -13.21 3.91
CA ALA A 35 -26.45 -12.53 2.74
C ALA A 35 -26.56 -11.00 2.91
N ILE A 36 -25.46 -10.31 2.59
CA ILE A 36 -25.49 -8.87 2.31
C ILE A 36 -25.91 -8.74 0.85
N ASP A 37 -27.01 -8.05 0.61
CA ASP A 37 -27.60 -7.91 -0.72
C ASP A 37 -28.27 -6.53 -0.88
N SER A 38 -28.84 -6.26 -2.04
CA SER A 38 -29.56 -5.03 -2.36
C SER A 38 -30.93 -5.35 -2.94
N ILE A 39 -31.91 -4.50 -2.64
CA ILE A 39 -33.26 -4.59 -3.19
C ILE A 39 -33.68 -3.29 -3.85
N PHE A 40 -34.35 -3.40 -4.99
CA PHE A 40 -35.00 -2.27 -5.63
C PHE A 40 -36.46 -2.16 -5.18
N VAL A 41 -36.85 -0.97 -4.70
CA VAL A 41 -38.19 -0.67 -4.18
C VAL A 41 -38.87 0.34 -5.13
N PRO A 42 -39.70 -0.11 -6.09
CA PRO A 42 -40.18 0.74 -7.18
C PRO A 42 -40.95 1.99 -6.74
N ASN A 43 -41.75 1.91 -5.68
CA ASN A 43 -42.51 3.06 -5.17
C ASN A 43 -41.65 4.08 -4.40
N ARG A 44 -40.33 3.85 -4.30
CA ARG A 44 -39.34 4.77 -3.73
C ARG A 44 -38.35 5.28 -4.79
N HIS A 45 -38.63 4.98 -6.06
CA HIS A 45 -37.84 5.45 -7.19
C HIS A 45 -38.49 6.69 -7.83
N ASP A 46 -37.68 7.65 -8.22
CA ASP A 46 -38.09 8.79 -9.03
C ASP A 46 -38.25 8.32 -10.48
N THR A 47 -39.46 8.39 -11.03
CA THR A 47 -39.76 7.91 -12.41
C THR A 47 -39.76 9.04 -13.44
N SER A 48 -39.32 10.25 -13.07
CA SER A 48 -39.17 11.33 -14.05
C SER A 48 -38.01 11.01 -15.01
N THR A 49 -38.02 11.61 -16.20
CA THR A 49 -36.86 11.58 -17.10
C THR A 49 -35.77 12.50 -16.54
N LYS A 50 -34.55 11.98 -16.40
CA LYS A 50 -33.40 12.72 -15.86
C LYS A 50 -32.63 13.34 -17.03
N GLN A 51 -32.49 14.66 -17.01
CA GLN A 51 -31.75 15.42 -18.01
C GLN A 51 -30.35 15.69 -17.48
N LEU A 52 -29.31 15.22 -18.17
CA LEU A 52 -27.93 15.62 -17.91
C LEU A 52 -27.59 16.90 -18.67
N SER A 53 -26.53 17.56 -18.27
CA SER A 53 -26.07 18.84 -18.80
C SER A 53 -25.26 18.68 -20.08
N HIS A 54 -24.77 19.80 -20.60
CA HIS A 54 -23.86 19.85 -21.73
C HIS A 54 -22.55 19.08 -21.52
N ARG A 55 -22.16 18.75 -20.28
CA ARG A 55 -20.98 17.90 -19.99
C ARG A 55 -21.19 16.45 -20.41
N PHE A 56 -22.44 16.02 -20.55
CA PHE A 56 -22.85 14.70 -21.03
C PHE A 56 -23.72 14.84 -22.29
N ASP A 57 -23.40 15.80 -23.16
CA ASP A 57 -24.10 16.04 -24.44
C ASP A 57 -25.63 16.25 -24.31
N ASN A 58 -26.09 16.70 -23.15
CA ASN A 58 -27.51 16.85 -22.82
C ASN A 58 -28.31 15.53 -22.98
N VAL A 59 -27.70 14.39 -22.67
CA VAL A 59 -28.37 13.09 -22.68
C VAL A 59 -29.56 13.07 -21.69
N GLN A 60 -30.62 12.37 -22.09
CA GLN A 60 -31.78 12.08 -21.24
C GLN A 60 -31.81 10.61 -20.87
N ILE A 61 -31.99 10.33 -19.58
CA ILE A 61 -32.17 8.99 -19.03
C ILE A 61 -33.65 8.82 -18.72
N ALA A 62 -34.30 7.91 -19.45
CA ALA A 62 -35.68 7.53 -19.20
C ALA A 62 -35.75 6.47 -18.10
N ASP A 63 -36.88 6.46 -17.36
CA ASP A 63 -37.16 5.44 -16.35
C ASP A 63 -37.04 4.03 -16.95
N ALA A 64 -36.22 3.21 -16.30
CA ALA A 64 -36.05 1.79 -16.59
C ALA A 64 -36.12 0.95 -15.31
N GLY A 65 -36.73 1.48 -14.24
CA GLY A 65 -36.84 0.82 -12.95
C GLY A 65 -35.48 0.36 -12.41
N ALA A 66 -35.39 -0.92 -12.08
CA ALA A 66 -34.17 -1.51 -11.51
C ALA A 66 -32.97 -1.45 -12.48
N ASP A 67 -33.18 -1.30 -13.78
CA ASP A 67 -32.09 -1.25 -14.77
C ASP A 67 -31.64 0.19 -15.10
N GLU A 68 -32.29 1.23 -14.57
CA GLU A 68 -31.97 2.64 -14.92
C GLU A 68 -30.52 3.01 -14.58
N TYR A 69 -29.97 2.49 -13.48
CA TYR A 69 -28.58 2.75 -13.10
C TYR A 69 -27.55 2.18 -14.11
N LYS A 70 -27.90 1.14 -14.86
CA LYS A 70 -27.01 0.57 -15.89
C LYS A 70 -26.85 1.54 -17.05
N ASN A 71 -27.95 2.15 -17.49
CA ASN A 71 -27.91 3.19 -18.53
C ASN A 71 -27.03 4.38 -18.11
N LEU A 72 -27.13 4.78 -16.84
CA LEU A 72 -26.27 5.82 -16.28
C LEU A 72 -24.79 5.42 -16.32
N ILE A 73 -24.45 4.19 -15.92
CA ILE A 73 -23.07 3.68 -15.98
C ILE A 73 -22.57 3.72 -17.43
N ASP A 74 -23.34 3.23 -18.40
CA ASP A 74 -22.96 3.25 -19.81
C ASP A 74 -22.68 4.68 -20.31
N ILE A 75 -23.52 5.64 -19.94
CA ILE A 75 -23.34 7.07 -20.32
C ILE A 75 -22.06 7.65 -19.71
N ILE A 76 -21.76 7.33 -18.45
CA ILE A 76 -20.52 7.79 -17.80
C ILE A 76 -19.30 7.20 -18.51
N PHE A 77 -19.32 5.90 -18.80
CA PHE A 77 -18.19 5.18 -19.39
C PHE A 77 -18.00 5.46 -20.90
N GLN A 78 -18.95 6.13 -21.56
CA GLN A 78 -18.76 6.70 -22.90
C GLN A 78 -17.83 7.93 -22.92
N GLN A 79 -17.52 8.53 -21.77
CA GLN A 79 -16.61 9.66 -21.69
C GLN A 79 -15.16 9.18 -21.62
N ASP A 80 -14.34 9.51 -22.62
CA ASP A 80 -12.91 9.14 -22.67
C ASP A 80 -12.13 9.57 -21.40
N GLU A 81 -12.56 10.65 -20.75
CA GLU A 81 -11.97 11.13 -19.51
C GLU A 81 -12.07 10.13 -18.36
N VAL A 82 -13.02 9.19 -18.38
CA VAL A 82 -13.09 8.10 -17.38
C VAL A 82 -11.86 7.19 -17.48
N ALA A 83 -11.45 6.85 -18.71
CA ALA A 83 -10.28 6.02 -18.94
C ALA A 83 -8.99 6.75 -18.52
N ARG A 84 -8.86 8.04 -18.86
CA ARG A 84 -7.75 8.88 -18.40
C ARG A 84 -7.73 9.00 -16.88
N PHE A 85 -8.88 9.24 -16.26
CA PHE A 85 -8.98 9.34 -14.81
C PHE A 85 -8.51 8.06 -14.11
N LEU A 86 -8.94 6.89 -14.58
CA LEU A 86 -8.47 5.60 -14.06
C LEU A 86 -6.97 5.40 -14.30
N ALA A 87 -6.48 5.68 -15.51
CA ALA A 87 -5.06 5.58 -15.85
C ALA A 87 -4.19 6.46 -14.93
N ARG A 88 -4.58 7.72 -14.69
CA ARG A 88 -3.87 8.62 -13.75
C ARG A 88 -3.91 8.10 -12.31
N LYS A 89 -5.01 7.48 -11.87
CA LYS A 89 -5.11 6.86 -10.53
C LYS A 89 -4.17 5.67 -10.39
N LEU A 90 -4.12 4.79 -11.38
CA LEU A 90 -3.19 3.66 -11.41
C LEU A 90 -1.74 4.16 -11.42
N TYR A 91 -1.43 5.14 -12.27
CA TYR A 91 -0.10 5.75 -12.34
C TYR A 91 0.35 6.33 -11.00
N ARG A 92 -0.50 7.13 -10.33
CA ARG A 92 -0.18 7.71 -9.01
C ARG A 92 -0.03 6.69 -7.90
N TRP A 93 -0.67 5.53 -8.03
CA TRP A 93 -0.55 4.46 -7.07
C TRP A 93 0.77 3.71 -7.23
N PHE A 94 1.17 3.39 -8.47
CA PHE A 94 2.29 2.49 -8.74
C PHE A 94 3.59 3.17 -9.15
N VAL A 95 3.56 4.40 -9.67
CA VAL A 95 4.72 5.05 -10.30
C VAL A 95 5.10 6.33 -9.56
N TYR A 96 4.35 7.42 -9.78
CA TYR A 96 4.70 8.72 -9.23
C TYR A 96 3.49 9.64 -9.11
N TYR A 97 3.51 10.55 -8.13
CA TYR A 97 2.38 11.42 -7.85
C TYR A 97 2.17 12.52 -8.91
N GLU A 98 3.28 12.98 -9.48
CA GLU A 98 3.32 14.06 -10.47
C GLU A 98 3.14 13.48 -11.88
N ILE A 99 2.28 14.11 -12.65
CA ILE A 99 1.98 13.74 -14.03
C ILE A 99 2.16 15.02 -14.84
N ASP A 100 3.32 15.14 -15.48
CA ASP A 100 3.62 16.25 -16.39
C ASP A 100 3.04 15.99 -17.78
N GLU A 101 3.18 16.96 -18.69
CA GLU A 101 2.63 16.86 -20.05
C GLU A 101 3.22 15.67 -20.84
N LEU A 102 4.48 15.32 -20.60
CA LEU A 102 5.14 14.20 -21.28
C LEU A 102 4.63 12.85 -20.73
N THR A 103 4.45 12.74 -19.42
CA THR A 103 3.87 11.56 -18.77
C THR A 103 2.42 11.37 -19.20
N GLU A 104 1.65 12.46 -19.25
CA GLU A 104 0.28 12.44 -19.74
C GLU A 104 0.22 11.88 -21.17
N LEU A 105 1.04 12.43 -22.08
CA LEU A 105 1.05 12.02 -23.49
C LEU A 105 1.59 10.61 -23.73
N ASN A 106 2.68 10.24 -23.06
CA ASN A 106 3.42 9.01 -23.38
C ASN A 106 3.05 7.82 -22.50
N VAL A 107 2.38 8.04 -21.36
CA VAL A 107 2.01 6.98 -20.41
C VAL A 107 0.51 6.96 -20.16
N ILE A 108 -0.10 8.10 -19.80
CA ILE A 108 -1.52 8.13 -19.44
C ILE A 108 -2.43 7.89 -20.64
N GLU A 109 -2.21 8.58 -21.76
CA GLU A 109 -3.04 8.39 -22.97
C GLU A 109 -2.97 6.94 -23.51
N PRO A 110 -1.78 6.31 -23.67
CA PRO A 110 -1.73 4.91 -24.08
C PRO A 110 -2.40 3.96 -23.07
N LEU A 111 -2.22 4.20 -21.77
CA LEU A 111 -2.84 3.37 -20.73
C LEU A 111 -4.37 3.51 -20.71
N ALA A 112 -4.87 4.73 -20.93
CA ALA A 112 -6.29 4.99 -21.11
C ALA A 112 -6.84 4.27 -22.34
N GLN A 113 -6.10 4.26 -23.45
CA GLN A 113 -6.48 3.50 -24.65
C GLN A 113 -6.56 2.00 -24.36
N VAL A 114 -5.61 1.44 -23.58
CA VAL A 114 -5.69 0.03 -23.17
C VAL A 114 -6.96 -0.27 -22.38
N LEU A 115 -7.37 0.63 -21.49
CA LEU A 115 -8.63 0.49 -20.75
C LEU A 115 -9.84 0.52 -21.69
N LEU A 116 -9.88 1.43 -22.66
CA LEU A 116 -10.97 1.52 -23.65
C LEU A 116 -11.04 0.27 -24.53
N ASP A 117 -9.89 -0.21 -25.02
CA ASP A 117 -9.81 -1.38 -25.91
C ASP A 117 -10.22 -2.70 -25.23
N HIS A 118 -10.22 -2.73 -23.89
CA HIS A 118 -10.51 -3.91 -23.08
C HIS A 118 -11.72 -3.74 -22.16
N ASP A 119 -12.67 -2.87 -22.53
CA ASP A 119 -13.92 -2.66 -21.77
C ASP A 119 -13.69 -2.36 -20.27
N PHE A 120 -12.66 -1.57 -19.97
CA PHE A 120 -12.21 -1.19 -18.63
C PHE A 120 -11.77 -2.37 -17.74
N ASP A 121 -11.40 -3.52 -18.32
CA ASP A 121 -10.61 -4.52 -17.58
C ASP A 121 -9.28 -3.90 -17.16
N VAL A 122 -9.10 -3.75 -15.85
CA VAL A 122 -7.89 -3.16 -15.26
C VAL A 122 -6.66 -4.05 -15.40
N LYS A 123 -6.83 -5.35 -15.61
CA LYS A 123 -5.70 -6.29 -15.67
C LYS A 123 -4.77 -6.01 -16.87
N PRO A 124 -5.24 -5.85 -18.12
CA PRO A 124 -4.39 -5.43 -19.25
C PRO A 124 -3.65 -4.12 -18.99
N ALA A 125 -4.32 -3.11 -18.42
CA ALA A 125 -3.72 -1.82 -18.11
C ALA A 125 -2.60 -1.96 -17.07
N LEU A 126 -2.85 -2.68 -15.98
CA LEU A 126 -1.82 -2.97 -14.96
C LEU A 126 -0.64 -3.74 -15.54
N ALA A 127 -0.89 -4.75 -16.39
CA ALA A 127 0.18 -5.50 -17.03
C ALA A 127 1.05 -4.60 -17.93
N ALA A 128 0.43 -3.73 -18.74
CA ALA A 128 1.13 -2.78 -19.58
C ALA A 128 1.99 -1.80 -18.75
N LEU A 129 1.43 -1.25 -17.66
CA LEU A 129 2.13 -0.31 -16.79
C LEU A 129 3.32 -0.99 -16.08
N LEU A 130 3.07 -2.08 -15.35
CA LEU A 130 4.05 -2.73 -14.47
C LEU A 130 5.15 -3.49 -15.23
N GLN A 131 5.01 -3.67 -16.55
CA GLN A 131 6.03 -4.28 -17.42
C GLN A 131 6.72 -3.25 -18.32
N SER A 132 6.32 -1.97 -18.25
CA SER A 132 6.88 -0.91 -19.09
C SER A 132 8.30 -0.53 -18.67
N GLU A 133 9.11 -0.06 -19.63
CA GLU A 133 10.41 0.55 -19.34
C GLU A 133 10.27 1.75 -18.39
N HIS A 134 9.19 2.54 -18.52
CA HIS A 134 8.88 3.67 -17.65
C HIS A 134 8.77 3.26 -16.18
N PHE A 135 8.07 2.17 -15.88
CA PHE A 135 7.93 1.67 -14.51
C PHE A 135 9.28 1.32 -13.87
N PHE A 136 10.22 0.82 -14.67
CA PHE A 136 11.56 0.43 -14.22
C PHE A 136 12.62 1.54 -14.38
N ASP A 137 12.24 2.76 -14.76
CA ASP A 137 13.20 3.88 -14.83
C ASP A 137 13.80 4.14 -13.44
N PRO A 138 15.13 4.17 -13.28
CA PRO A 138 15.78 4.48 -12.00
C PRO A 138 15.32 5.78 -11.34
N LEU A 139 14.81 6.74 -12.12
CA LEU A 139 14.20 7.98 -11.60
C LEU A 139 12.91 7.75 -10.82
N ASN A 140 12.29 6.57 -10.92
CA ASN A 140 11.08 6.19 -10.19
C ASN A 140 11.37 5.35 -8.93
N TYR A 141 12.64 5.10 -8.57
CA TYR A 141 12.99 4.26 -7.42
C TYR A 141 13.13 5.10 -6.14
N GLY A 142 12.34 4.80 -5.10
CA GLY A 142 12.46 5.47 -3.81
C GLY A 142 11.98 6.91 -3.79
N VAL A 143 11.08 7.29 -4.71
CA VAL A 143 10.64 8.68 -4.88
C VAL A 143 9.39 9.03 -4.08
N MET A 144 8.69 8.04 -3.54
CA MET A 144 7.49 8.24 -2.73
C MET A 144 7.71 7.71 -1.31
N ILE A 145 7.02 8.31 -0.34
CA ILE A 145 6.91 7.76 1.01
C ILE A 145 5.93 6.61 0.95
N LYS A 146 6.37 5.43 1.40
CA LYS A 146 5.56 4.22 1.55
C LYS A 146 4.23 4.56 2.20
N ASN A 147 3.13 4.21 1.54
CA ASN A 147 1.83 4.26 2.18
C ASN A 147 1.82 3.29 3.40
N PRO A 148 0.91 3.44 4.37
CA PRO A 148 0.90 2.59 5.56
C PRO A 148 0.86 1.08 5.31
N VAL A 149 0.20 0.62 4.24
CA VAL A 149 0.17 -0.80 3.85
C VAL A 149 1.54 -1.25 3.34
N ASP A 150 2.17 -0.48 2.45
CA ASP A 150 3.52 -0.77 1.94
C ASP A 150 4.54 -0.77 3.08
N PHE A 151 4.41 0.18 4.01
CA PHE A 151 5.26 0.26 5.20
C PHE A 151 5.15 -1.00 6.06
N LEU A 152 3.93 -1.42 6.45
CA LEU A 152 3.78 -2.61 7.30
C LEU A 152 4.18 -3.89 6.57
N THR A 153 3.85 -4.02 5.27
CA THR A 153 4.26 -5.19 4.49
C THR A 153 5.78 -5.26 4.32
N SER A 154 6.47 -4.12 4.20
CA SER A 154 7.94 -4.05 4.15
C SER A 154 8.63 -4.42 5.47
N LEU A 155 7.92 -4.43 6.60
CA LEU A 155 8.43 -4.94 7.88
C LEU A 155 8.37 -6.48 7.97
N LEU A 156 7.54 -7.12 7.16
CA LEU A 156 7.19 -8.54 7.31
C LEU A 156 7.73 -9.38 6.16
N LYS A 157 7.41 -8.97 4.93
CA LYS A 157 7.67 -9.76 3.72
C LYS A 157 9.16 -10.01 3.46
N PRO A 158 10.06 -9.03 3.58
CA PRO A 158 11.47 -9.26 3.24
C PRO A 158 12.17 -10.22 4.19
N PHE A 159 11.66 -10.36 5.42
CA PHE A 159 12.18 -11.27 6.44
C PHE A 159 11.39 -12.59 6.51
N GLU A 160 10.47 -12.82 5.57
CA GLU A 160 9.62 -14.01 5.51
C GLU A 160 8.93 -14.34 6.86
N VAL A 161 8.52 -13.31 7.61
CA VAL A 161 7.95 -13.45 8.96
C VAL A 161 6.86 -14.52 8.98
N ALA A 162 7.09 -15.55 9.80
CA ALA A 162 6.16 -16.67 9.93
C ALA A 162 4.89 -16.25 10.67
N PHE A 163 3.76 -16.82 10.24
CA PHE A 163 2.45 -16.65 10.87
C PHE A 163 1.90 -18.01 11.29
N PRO A 164 0.94 -18.06 12.25
CA PRO A 164 0.23 -19.29 12.55
C PRO A 164 -0.37 -19.91 11.28
N SER A 165 -0.35 -21.25 11.20
CA SER A 165 -0.93 -22.00 10.07
C SER A 165 -2.41 -22.30 10.26
N GLU A 166 -2.87 -22.39 11.50
CA GLU A 166 -4.29 -22.63 11.83
C GLU A 166 -5.13 -21.38 11.54
N LEU A 167 -6.28 -21.59 10.90
CA LEU A 167 -7.10 -20.51 10.34
C LEU A 167 -7.44 -19.40 11.36
N ALA A 168 -7.97 -19.76 12.54
CA ALA A 168 -8.39 -18.76 13.52
C ALA A 168 -7.22 -17.95 14.10
N PRO A 169 -6.13 -18.58 14.61
CA PRO A 169 -4.90 -17.87 14.98
C PRO A 169 -4.30 -17.03 13.84
N GLN A 170 -4.30 -17.55 12.60
CA GLN A 170 -3.77 -16.83 11.44
C GLN A 170 -4.52 -15.52 11.18
N TYR A 171 -5.86 -15.57 11.14
CA TYR A 171 -6.68 -14.38 10.98
C TYR A 171 -6.53 -13.41 12.15
N GLN A 172 -6.38 -13.91 13.37
CA GLN A 172 -6.10 -13.06 14.53
C GLN A 172 -4.75 -12.33 14.39
N ALA A 173 -3.72 -13.02 13.91
CA ALA A 173 -2.41 -12.43 13.65
C ALA A 173 -2.47 -11.34 12.56
N TRP A 174 -3.16 -11.62 11.44
CA TRP A 174 -3.38 -10.63 10.38
C TRP A 174 -4.17 -9.42 10.87
N LEU A 175 -5.17 -9.63 11.72
CA LEU A 175 -5.94 -8.54 12.33
C LEU A 175 -5.04 -7.68 13.24
N THR A 176 -4.17 -8.30 14.05
CA THR A 176 -3.21 -7.58 14.90
C THR A 176 -2.29 -6.67 14.08
N VAL A 177 -1.78 -7.16 12.93
CA VAL A 177 -0.98 -6.33 12.01
C VAL A 177 -1.84 -5.22 11.39
N ALA A 178 -3.04 -5.55 10.89
CA ALA A 178 -3.92 -4.60 10.22
C ALA A 178 -4.40 -3.47 11.14
N GLN A 179 -4.53 -3.71 12.44
CA GLN A 179 -4.91 -2.69 13.43
C GLN A 179 -3.93 -1.51 13.50
N VAL A 180 -2.67 -1.69 13.06
CA VAL A 180 -1.67 -0.60 12.99
C VAL A 180 -1.96 0.37 11.84
N LEU A 181 -2.77 -0.01 10.85
CA LEU A 181 -3.08 0.84 9.70
C LEU A 181 -3.97 2.05 10.06
N ALA A 182 -4.89 1.88 11.01
CA ALA A 182 -5.78 2.95 11.46
C ALA A 182 -5.02 4.15 12.08
N PRO A 183 -4.11 3.96 13.07
CA PRO A 183 -3.32 5.09 13.60
C PRO A 183 -2.32 5.65 12.57
N LEU A 184 -1.97 4.88 11.53
CA LEU A 184 -1.22 5.37 10.36
C LEU A 184 -2.10 6.06 9.30
N GLN A 185 -3.40 6.20 9.56
CA GLN A 185 -4.39 6.93 8.74
C GLN A 185 -4.74 6.28 7.39
N MET A 186 -4.58 4.96 7.26
CA MET A 186 -4.99 4.22 6.06
C MET A 186 -5.67 2.89 6.41
N GLU A 187 -6.85 2.98 7.02
CA GLU A 187 -7.66 1.79 7.28
C GLU A 187 -8.24 1.21 5.98
N VAL A 188 -7.81 0.00 5.62
CA VAL A 188 -8.22 -0.67 4.38
C VAL A 188 -9.73 -0.93 4.42
N TYR A 189 -10.39 -0.74 3.27
CA TYR A 189 -11.86 -0.76 3.13
C TYR A 189 -12.62 0.35 3.89
N ASN A 190 -11.91 1.31 4.51
CA ASN A 190 -12.52 2.47 5.17
C ASN A 190 -11.89 3.79 4.69
N PRO A 191 -12.00 4.14 3.40
CA PRO A 191 -11.47 5.41 2.90
C PRO A 191 -12.18 6.60 3.57
N PRO A 192 -11.47 7.69 3.88
CA PRO A 192 -12.03 8.80 4.67
C PRO A 192 -13.07 9.64 3.93
N SER A 193 -13.20 9.48 2.61
CA SER A 193 -14.19 10.14 1.78
C SER A 193 -14.37 9.41 0.45
N VAL A 194 -15.37 9.80 -0.34
CA VAL A 194 -15.56 9.32 -1.72
C VAL A 194 -14.37 9.62 -2.64
N ALA A 195 -13.53 10.62 -2.31
CA ALA A 195 -12.31 10.93 -3.06
C ALA A 195 -11.14 9.98 -2.73
N GLY A 196 -11.29 9.13 -1.71
CA GLY A 196 -10.25 8.22 -1.21
C GLY A 196 -9.32 8.89 -0.19
N TRP A 197 -8.07 8.41 -0.13
CA TRP A 197 -7.03 8.99 0.74
C TRP A 197 -6.41 10.24 0.11
N LYS A 198 -6.33 11.30 0.90
CA LYS A 198 -5.78 12.61 0.50
C LYS A 198 -4.38 12.51 -0.11
N ALA A 199 -3.58 11.53 0.30
CA ALA A 199 -2.25 11.30 -0.25
C ALA A 199 -2.21 11.08 -1.78
N TYR A 200 -3.33 10.70 -2.41
CA TYR A 200 -3.39 10.43 -3.85
C TYR A 200 -4.09 11.52 -4.68
N TYR A 201 -4.54 12.61 -4.06
CA TYR A 201 -5.25 13.68 -4.78
C TYR A 201 -5.06 15.09 -4.21
N GLN A 202 -4.62 15.24 -2.96
CA GLN A 202 -4.55 16.54 -2.30
C GLN A 202 -3.21 17.23 -2.61
N GLU A 203 -3.28 18.22 -3.49
CA GLU A 203 -2.19 19.14 -3.75
C GLU A 203 -1.93 20.09 -2.56
N PRO A 204 -0.68 20.54 -2.35
CA PRO A 204 0.54 20.09 -3.03
C PRO A 204 1.19 18.86 -2.36
N THR A 205 0.56 18.30 -1.33
CA THR A 205 1.26 17.43 -0.36
C THR A 205 1.34 15.97 -0.80
N TYR A 206 0.28 15.42 -1.40
CA TYR A 206 0.21 14.02 -1.85
C TYR A 206 0.77 13.02 -0.81
N TYR A 207 1.61 12.07 -1.24
CA TYR A 207 2.25 11.03 -0.44
C TYR A 207 2.97 11.54 0.80
N ARG A 208 3.38 12.82 0.82
CA ARG A 208 4.03 13.44 1.99
C ARG A 208 3.12 13.52 3.21
N GLN A 209 1.80 13.35 3.04
CA GLN A 209 0.86 13.28 4.16
C GLN A 209 1.03 12.02 5.00
N TRP A 210 1.64 10.96 4.46
CA TRP A 210 1.82 9.70 5.18
C TRP A 210 2.78 9.78 6.37
N ILE A 211 3.61 10.81 6.42
CA ILE A 211 4.51 11.10 7.53
C ILE A 211 4.25 12.51 8.05
N ASN A 212 3.87 12.58 9.32
CA ASN A 212 3.68 13.82 10.06
C ASN A 212 4.01 13.59 11.54
N SER A 213 3.84 14.62 12.38
CA SER A 213 4.15 14.54 13.82
C SER A 213 3.33 13.50 14.60
N VAL A 214 2.23 12.99 14.02
CA VAL A 214 1.40 11.94 14.60
C VAL A 214 1.79 10.56 14.08
N THR A 215 1.96 10.40 12.76
CA THR A 215 2.19 9.09 12.16
C THR A 215 3.64 8.62 12.26
N LEU A 216 4.63 9.54 12.34
CA LEU A 216 6.04 9.15 12.43
C LEU A 216 6.36 8.35 13.71
N PRO A 217 5.95 8.78 14.92
CA PRO A 217 6.15 7.98 16.12
C PRO A 217 5.44 6.62 16.08
N VAL A 218 4.27 6.54 15.43
CA VAL A 218 3.54 5.27 15.26
C VAL A 218 4.31 4.31 14.35
N ARG A 219 4.90 4.81 13.25
CA ARG A 219 5.79 4.02 12.38
C ARG A 219 6.98 3.48 13.16
N MET A 220 7.68 4.35 13.88
CA MET A 220 8.83 3.96 14.71
C MET A 220 8.43 2.92 15.77
N GLY A 221 7.29 3.12 16.43
CA GLY A 221 6.77 2.15 17.40
C GLY A 221 6.44 0.80 16.77
N ALA A 222 5.88 0.78 15.56
CA ALA A 222 5.56 -0.46 14.84
C ALA A 222 6.82 -1.22 14.41
N SER A 223 7.83 -0.52 13.85
CA SER A 223 9.12 -1.14 13.50
C SER A 223 9.87 -1.64 14.73
N ASP A 224 9.88 -0.86 15.81
CA ASP A 224 10.51 -1.25 17.08
C ASP A 224 9.83 -2.47 17.69
N ALA A 225 8.50 -2.50 17.73
CA ALA A 225 7.73 -3.62 18.26
C ALA A 225 8.04 -4.91 17.47
N MET A 226 7.98 -4.86 16.14
CA MET A 226 8.28 -6.04 15.31
C MET A 226 9.74 -6.51 15.42
N THR A 227 10.68 -5.58 15.58
CA THR A 227 12.11 -5.91 15.63
C THR A 227 12.57 -6.39 17.01
N LEU A 228 12.00 -5.87 18.10
CA LEU A 228 12.49 -6.12 19.45
C LEU A 228 11.60 -7.02 20.30
N LEU A 229 10.30 -7.11 20.00
CA LEU A 229 9.33 -7.76 20.87
C LEU A 229 8.51 -8.84 20.18
N GLY A 230 8.21 -8.68 18.88
CA GLY A 230 7.19 -9.48 18.21
C GLY A 230 5.81 -9.35 18.87
N PHE A 231 4.93 -10.30 18.60
CA PHE A 231 3.65 -10.41 19.30
C PHE A 231 3.17 -11.87 19.40
N GLN A 232 2.43 -12.17 20.47
CA GLN A 232 1.95 -13.53 20.76
C GLN A 232 0.52 -13.75 20.24
N ILE A 233 0.30 -14.86 19.54
CA ILE A 233 -1.02 -15.34 19.12
C ILE A 233 -1.20 -16.80 19.56
N GLY A 234 -1.94 -17.00 20.66
CA GLY A 234 -2.03 -18.31 21.30
C GLY A 234 -0.64 -18.78 21.72
N ASP A 235 -0.20 -19.92 21.19
CA ASP A 235 1.14 -20.48 21.45
C ASP A 235 2.18 -20.08 20.39
N PHE A 236 1.79 -19.34 19.35
CA PHE A 236 2.69 -18.90 18.28
C PHE A 236 3.20 -17.49 18.54
N HIS A 237 4.51 -17.29 18.48
CA HIS A 237 5.15 -15.98 18.55
C HIS A 237 5.48 -15.47 17.15
N VAL A 238 4.89 -14.34 16.75
CA VAL A 238 5.16 -13.70 15.46
C VAL A 238 6.27 -12.67 15.65
N GLU A 239 7.42 -12.92 15.03
CA GLU A 239 8.59 -12.05 15.12
C GLU A 239 9.43 -12.08 13.85
N ILE A 240 10.34 -11.11 13.72
CA ILE A 240 11.43 -11.18 12.75
C ILE A 240 12.54 -12.05 13.35
N ASP A 241 12.78 -13.23 12.75
CA ASP A 241 13.92 -14.08 13.10
C ASP A 241 15.17 -13.58 12.37
N VAL A 242 15.91 -12.68 13.02
CA VAL A 242 17.14 -12.12 12.46
C VAL A 242 18.28 -13.14 12.35
N LEU A 243 18.25 -14.23 13.14
CA LEU A 243 19.28 -15.28 13.11
C LEU A 243 19.05 -16.22 11.92
N GLU A 244 17.79 -16.59 11.66
CA GLU A 244 17.41 -17.31 10.45
C GLU A 244 17.73 -16.45 9.22
N PHE A 245 17.32 -15.18 9.22
CA PHE A 245 17.56 -14.27 8.12
C PHE A 245 19.05 -14.05 7.82
N VAL A 246 19.90 -13.78 8.82
CA VAL A 246 21.35 -13.63 8.55
C VAL A 246 21.96 -14.90 7.97
N GLY A 247 21.41 -16.08 8.32
CA GLY A 247 21.85 -17.37 7.78
C GLY A 247 21.54 -17.58 6.29
N THR A 248 20.66 -16.77 5.69
CA THR A 248 20.34 -16.85 4.26
C THR A 248 21.25 -15.98 3.38
N ILE A 249 22.05 -15.09 4.00
CA ILE A 249 22.98 -14.19 3.32
C ILE A 249 24.18 -14.99 2.77
N ASP A 250 24.72 -14.59 1.62
CA ASP A 250 25.84 -15.30 0.95
C ASP A 250 27.15 -15.32 1.78
N ASN A 251 27.46 -14.22 2.49
CA ASN A 251 28.68 -14.10 3.30
C ASN A 251 28.40 -13.50 4.69
N PRO A 252 27.70 -14.23 5.58
CA PRO A 252 27.27 -13.69 6.86
C PRO A 252 28.41 -13.52 7.88
N SER A 253 29.60 -14.05 7.57
CA SER A 253 30.80 -13.89 8.39
C SER A 253 31.55 -12.57 8.14
N ASP A 254 31.20 -11.81 7.10
CA ASP A 254 31.72 -10.47 6.84
C ASP A 254 30.67 -9.43 7.29
N PRO A 255 30.98 -8.58 8.28
CA PRO A 255 30.03 -7.59 8.78
C PRO A 255 29.60 -6.58 7.71
N ASN A 256 30.47 -6.27 6.74
CA ASN A 256 30.12 -5.35 5.66
C ASN A 256 29.14 -6.01 4.69
N ALA A 257 29.29 -7.30 4.39
CA ALA A 257 28.36 -8.04 3.53
C ALA A 257 26.97 -8.14 4.19
N VAL A 258 26.91 -8.36 5.50
CA VAL A 258 25.64 -8.33 6.26
C VAL A 258 24.95 -6.98 6.13
N ILE A 259 25.67 -5.88 6.34
CA ILE A 259 25.10 -4.52 6.26
C ILE A 259 24.59 -4.21 4.84
N GLU A 260 25.37 -4.57 3.81
CA GLU A 260 24.98 -4.35 2.42
C GLU A 260 23.75 -5.14 2.02
N GLU A 261 23.62 -6.39 2.46
CA GLU A 261 22.45 -7.22 2.14
C GLU A 261 21.19 -6.69 2.84
N PHE A 262 21.27 -6.34 4.13
CA PHE A 262 20.18 -5.65 4.82
C PHE A 262 19.79 -4.35 4.11
N ALA A 263 20.77 -3.57 3.63
CA ALA A 263 20.52 -2.31 2.97
C ALA A 263 19.87 -2.51 1.59
N ALA A 264 20.33 -3.48 0.81
CA ALA A 264 19.77 -3.81 -0.50
C ALA A 264 18.30 -4.28 -0.40
N ILE A 265 17.94 -4.89 0.72
CA ILE A 265 16.58 -5.38 0.98
C ILE A 265 15.67 -4.26 1.52
N LEU A 266 16.18 -3.41 2.40
CA LEU A 266 15.37 -2.42 3.13
C LEU A 266 15.26 -1.07 2.41
N PHE A 267 16.26 -0.69 1.62
CA PHE A 267 16.37 0.64 1.04
C PHE A 267 16.22 0.59 -0.48
N PRO A 268 15.53 1.58 -1.07
CA PRO A 268 15.37 1.63 -2.53
C PRO A 268 16.65 2.05 -3.26
N GLN A 269 17.66 2.56 -2.54
CA GLN A 269 18.92 3.04 -3.10
C GLN A 269 20.10 2.51 -2.29
N PRO A 270 21.27 2.28 -2.92
CA PRO A 270 22.47 1.85 -2.21
C PRO A 270 22.89 2.85 -1.13
N ILE A 271 23.41 2.33 -0.02
CA ILE A 271 23.95 3.17 1.06
C ILE A 271 25.31 3.75 0.69
N THR A 272 25.57 4.95 1.19
CA THR A 272 26.88 5.59 1.09
C THR A 272 27.92 4.94 2.02
N GLU A 273 29.21 5.18 1.76
CA GLU A 273 30.30 4.70 2.62
C GLU A 273 30.16 5.19 4.07
N SER A 274 29.76 6.44 4.28
CA SER A 274 29.55 7.00 5.62
C SER A 274 28.37 6.35 6.35
N GLN A 275 27.30 5.98 5.65
CA GLN A 275 26.19 5.22 6.22
C GLN A 275 26.60 3.80 6.58
N ARG A 276 27.39 3.13 5.71
CA ARG A 276 27.95 1.81 5.98
C ARG A 276 28.83 1.83 7.22
N ASP A 277 29.72 2.82 7.35
CA ASP A 277 30.59 2.99 8.52
C ASP A 277 29.79 3.24 9.80
N TYR A 278 28.74 4.07 9.72
CA TYR A 278 27.83 4.32 10.83
C TYR A 278 27.13 3.02 11.28
N LEU A 279 26.54 2.27 10.34
CA LEU A 279 25.85 1.01 10.61
C LEU A 279 26.81 -0.06 11.14
N LYS A 280 28.05 -0.10 10.64
CA LYS A 280 29.10 -0.96 11.19
C LYS A 280 29.46 -0.60 12.63
N GLY A 281 29.50 0.69 12.95
CA GLY A 281 29.63 1.18 14.33
C GLY A 281 28.48 0.77 15.26
N ILE A 282 27.30 0.43 14.71
CA ILE A 282 26.19 -0.15 15.48
C ILE A 282 26.38 -1.66 15.67
N LEU A 283 26.77 -2.37 14.60
CA LEU A 283 26.92 -3.83 14.63
C LEU A 283 28.13 -4.27 15.49
N ILE A 284 29.27 -3.60 15.35
CA ILE A 284 30.54 -3.90 16.02
C ILE A 284 31.23 -2.61 16.52
N PRO A 285 30.77 -2.01 17.63
CA PRO A 285 31.17 -0.67 18.07
C PRO A 285 32.67 -0.51 18.34
N GLY A 286 33.40 0.12 17.41
CA GLY A 286 34.83 0.41 17.52
C GLY A 286 35.74 -0.82 17.43
N LEU A 287 35.20 -1.97 17.03
CA LEU A 287 35.93 -3.22 16.89
C LEU A 287 36.32 -3.46 15.42
N PRO A 288 37.45 -4.15 15.17
CA PRO A 288 37.82 -4.54 13.81
C PRO A 288 36.89 -5.62 13.26
N ASP A 289 36.74 -5.66 11.93
CA ASP A 289 35.79 -6.54 11.24
C ASP A 289 35.92 -8.04 11.62
N PHE A 290 37.13 -8.52 11.93
CA PHE A 290 37.35 -9.92 12.31
C PHE A 290 36.66 -10.32 13.62
N GLU A 291 36.32 -9.37 14.52
CA GLU A 291 35.60 -9.69 15.76
C GLU A 291 34.20 -10.21 15.45
N TRP A 292 33.51 -9.63 14.45
CA TRP A 292 32.24 -10.19 13.96
C TRP A 292 32.43 -11.60 13.43
N THR A 293 33.44 -11.82 12.59
CA THR A 293 33.75 -13.13 12.02
C THR A 293 33.96 -14.20 13.09
N VAL A 294 34.66 -13.86 14.17
CA VAL A 294 34.91 -14.77 15.30
C VAL A 294 33.61 -15.05 16.06
N GLU A 295 32.90 -14.01 16.52
CA GLU A 295 31.69 -14.18 17.32
C GLU A 295 30.59 -14.93 16.55
N TYR A 296 30.36 -14.58 15.28
CA TYR A 296 29.39 -15.26 14.44
C TYR A 296 29.82 -16.71 14.17
N GLY A 297 31.11 -16.96 13.94
CA GLY A 297 31.66 -18.30 13.80
C GLY A 297 31.49 -19.18 15.04
N GLU A 298 31.66 -18.61 16.23
CA GLU A 298 31.40 -19.30 17.51
C GLU A 298 29.92 -19.65 17.67
N TYR A 299 29.01 -18.74 17.31
CA TYR A 299 27.58 -19.01 17.28
C TYR A 299 27.22 -20.15 16.31
N ILE A 300 27.69 -20.10 15.07
CA ILE A 300 27.41 -21.15 14.07
C ILE A 300 28.01 -22.50 14.47
N ALA A 301 29.14 -22.51 15.19
CA ALA A 301 29.73 -23.74 15.72
C ALA A 301 28.88 -24.35 16.87
N ASN A 302 28.07 -23.56 17.56
CA ASN A 302 27.19 -24.01 18.64
C ASN A 302 25.88 -23.20 18.71
N PRO A 303 24.96 -23.36 17.75
CA PRO A 303 23.78 -22.50 17.61
C PRO A 303 22.77 -22.71 18.75
N THR A 304 22.84 -23.86 19.45
CA THR A 304 22.00 -24.16 20.62
C THR A 304 22.46 -23.45 21.89
N ASN A 305 23.65 -22.81 21.88
CA ASN A 305 24.10 -22.01 23.00
C ASN A 305 23.34 -20.68 23.04
N SER A 306 22.38 -20.59 23.96
CA SER A 306 21.51 -19.42 24.11
C SER A 306 22.26 -18.12 24.41
N VAL A 307 23.47 -18.18 24.99
CA VAL A 307 24.27 -16.98 25.28
C VAL A 307 24.90 -16.43 24.00
N LEU A 308 25.47 -17.30 23.16
CA LEU A 308 26.05 -16.90 21.87
C LEU A 308 24.96 -16.42 20.91
N ALA A 309 23.84 -17.16 20.83
CA ALA A 309 22.68 -16.78 20.02
C ALA A 309 22.16 -15.39 20.41
N ALA A 310 21.90 -15.17 21.70
CA ALA A 310 21.39 -13.89 22.19
C ALA A 310 22.36 -12.71 21.94
N ALA A 311 23.67 -12.95 21.96
CA ALA A 311 24.67 -11.91 21.67
C ALA A 311 24.62 -11.47 20.20
N ILE A 312 24.60 -12.43 19.26
CA ILE A 312 24.49 -12.15 17.82
C ILE A 312 23.14 -11.53 17.48
N GLU A 313 22.06 -12.10 18.04
CA GLU A 313 20.70 -11.64 17.84
C GLU A 313 20.53 -10.18 18.29
N LEU A 314 21.07 -9.82 19.47
CA LEU A 314 21.00 -8.44 19.96
C LEU A 314 21.69 -7.46 19.00
N LYS A 315 22.86 -7.82 18.46
CA LYS A 315 23.60 -6.99 17.50
C LYS A 315 22.79 -6.78 16.21
N LEU A 316 22.23 -7.86 15.66
CA LEU A 316 21.42 -7.83 14.44
C LEU A 316 20.09 -7.09 14.64
N ARG A 317 19.37 -7.31 15.75
CA ARG A 317 18.15 -6.56 16.07
C ARG A 317 18.42 -5.07 16.24
N THR A 318 19.56 -4.72 16.84
CA THR A 318 19.96 -3.31 16.99
C THR A 318 20.29 -2.69 15.63
N LEU A 319 21.03 -3.39 14.77
CA LEU A 319 21.31 -2.96 13.40
C LEU A 319 19.99 -2.76 12.62
N LEU A 320 19.12 -3.77 12.61
CA LEU A 320 17.85 -3.74 11.90
C LEU A 320 16.97 -2.58 12.40
N LYS A 321 16.81 -2.44 13.72
CA LYS A 321 16.05 -1.33 14.31
C LYS A 321 16.57 0.04 13.84
N THR A 322 17.89 0.21 13.82
CA THR A 322 18.50 1.45 13.34
C THR A 322 18.16 1.68 11.87
N MET A 323 18.29 0.66 11.02
CA MET A 323 17.99 0.75 9.59
C MET A 323 16.50 1.05 9.32
N LEU A 324 15.58 0.44 10.06
CA LEU A 324 14.13 0.73 9.95
C LEU A 324 13.75 2.14 10.43
N SER A 325 14.63 2.80 11.20
CA SER A 325 14.47 4.19 11.63
C SER A 325 15.11 5.19 10.65
N MET A 326 15.85 4.72 9.65
CA MET A 326 16.48 5.58 8.65
C MET A 326 15.46 6.12 7.65
N PRO A 327 15.59 7.37 7.17
CA PRO A 327 14.70 7.96 6.17
C PRO A 327 14.50 7.09 4.92
N GLU A 328 15.56 6.41 4.49
CA GLU A 328 15.60 5.53 3.32
C GLU A 328 14.57 4.39 3.43
N PHE A 329 14.35 3.84 4.62
CA PHE A 329 13.35 2.79 4.83
C PHE A 329 11.93 3.28 4.57
N HIS A 330 11.66 4.56 4.71
CA HIS A 330 10.31 5.10 4.52
C HIS A 330 9.96 5.34 3.04
N LEU A 331 10.91 5.14 2.13
CA LEU A 331 10.74 5.40 0.70
C LEU A 331 10.43 4.12 -0.09
N SER A 332 9.55 4.22 -1.09
CA SER A 332 9.19 3.17 -2.06
C SER A 332 9.61 3.59 -3.45
#